data_AF-A0A553SII6-F1
#
_entry.id   AF-A0A553SII6-F1
#
_cell.length_a   1.000
_cell.length_b   1.000
_cell.length_c   1.000
_cell.angle_alpha   90.00
_cell.angle_beta   90.00
_cell.angle_gamma   90.00
#
_symmetry.space_group_name_H-M   'P 1'
#
loop_
_entity.id
_entity.type
_entity.pdbx_description
1 polymer ?
#
loop_
_entity_poly.entity_id
_entity_poly.type
_entity_poly.pdbx_seq_one_letter_code
_entity_poly.pdbx_strand_id
1 'polypeptide(L)'
;MEDWEYNEIFEAINEDYNDYLKLNRGHEYAIARTVNDYINLGKIEDFIVDTAIGEILLSKNKVFIGYVEGITKRLSMFKELDATSELTHEENADLTNRIEKVLDGLSKVEIDYNPYSE
;
A
#
# COMPACT_ATOMS: atom_id res chain seq x y z
N MET A 1 -0.93 15.15 9.09
CA MET A 1 -2.14 14.35 8.82
C MET A 1 -3.24 14.84 9.73
N GLU A 2 -4.44 15.06 9.17
CA GLU A 2 -5.54 15.76 9.85
C GLU A 2 -6.34 14.84 10.78
N ASP A 3 -6.54 13.59 10.36
CA ASP A 3 -7.43 12.63 11.03
C ASP A 3 -6.73 11.34 11.50
N TRP A 4 -5.44 11.15 11.17
CA TRP A 4 -4.72 9.89 11.38
C TRP A 4 -3.31 10.10 11.91
N GLU A 5 -2.84 9.18 12.77
CA GLU A 5 -1.42 9.03 13.07
C GLU A 5 -0.70 8.14 12.04
N TYR A 6 0.61 8.33 11.87
CA TYR A 6 1.41 7.62 10.86
C TYR A 6 1.29 6.10 10.96
N ASN A 7 1.46 5.56 12.17
CA ASN A 7 1.37 4.12 12.41
C ASN A 7 -0.07 3.62 12.39
N GLU A 8 -1.04 4.47 12.74
CA GLU A 8 -2.46 4.09 12.81
C GLU A 8 -2.98 3.62 11.46
N ILE A 9 -2.60 4.29 10.36
CA ILE A 9 -3.01 3.88 9.01
C ILE A 9 -2.45 2.49 8.66
N PHE A 10 -1.18 2.21 9.00
CA PHE A 10 -0.60 0.89 8.76
C PHE A 10 -1.27 -0.20 9.58
N GLU A 11 -1.57 0.08 10.85
CA GLU A 11 -2.25 -0.85 11.74
C GLU A 11 -3.66 -1.15 11.25
N ALA A 12 -4.44 -0.11 10.93
CA ALA A 12 -5.81 -0.21 10.44
C ALA A 12 -5.91 -0.99 9.13
N ILE A 13 -5.03 -0.71 8.15
CA ILE A 13 -4.98 -1.46 6.88
C ILE A 13 -4.69 -2.94 7.11
N ASN A 14 -3.74 -3.26 8.00
CA ASN A 14 -3.42 -4.66 8.29
C ASN A 14 -4.56 -5.36 9.05
N GLU A 15 -5.22 -4.68 9.98
CA GLU A 15 -6.38 -5.21 10.69
C GLU A 15 -7.51 -5.53 9.71
N ASP A 16 -7.91 -4.56 8.88
CA ASP A 16 -9.00 -4.72 7.92
C ASP A 16 -8.70 -5.78 6.87
N TYR A 17 -7.47 -5.82 6.34
CA TYR A 17 -7.05 -6.88 5.43
C TYR A 17 -7.19 -8.26 6.08
N ASN A 18 -6.75 -8.43 7.32
CA ASN A 18 -6.88 -9.70 8.04
C ASN A 18 -8.35 -10.04 8.36
N ASP A 19 -9.17 -9.06 8.66
CA ASP A 19 -10.61 -9.25 8.87
C ASP A 19 -11.31 -9.68 7.59
N TYR A 20 -10.96 -9.09 6.45
CA TYR A 20 -11.45 -9.55 5.15
C TYR A 20 -10.97 -10.95 4.79
N LEU A 21 -9.74 -11.33 5.16
CA LEU A 21 -9.27 -12.71 4.98
C LEU A 21 -10.08 -13.73 5.79
N LYS A 22 -10.52 -13.38 7.00
CA LYS A 22 -11.37 -14.25 7.84
C LYS A 22 -12.70 -14.59 7.17
N LEU A 23 -13.14 -13.81 6.18
CA LEU A 23 -14.35 -14.11 5.39
C LEU A 23 -14.15 -15.26 4.39
N ASN A 24 -12.92 -15.78 4.25
CA ASN A 24 -12.56 -16.92 3.40
C ASN A 24 -12.98 -16.75 1.93
N ARG A 25 -12.71 -15.56 1.37
CA ARG A 25 -13.01 -15.17 -0.02
C ARG A 25 -11.78 -14.99 -0.90
N GLY A 26 -10.61 -15.40 -0.42
CA GLY A 26 -9.33 -15.24 -1.13
C GLY A 26 -8.60 -13.94 -0.76
N HIS A 27 -7.31 -13.89 -1.11
CA HIS A 27 -6.44 -12.75 -0.81
C HIS A 27 -6.77 -11.54 -1.68
N GLU A 28 -7.14 -11.79 -2.93
CA GLU A 28 -7.51 -10.83 -3.95
C GLU A 28 -8.74 -10.04 -3.51
N TYR A 29 -9.75 -10.74 -2.98
CA TYR A 29 -10.92 -10.11 -2.39
C TYR A 29 -10.55 -9.22 -1.20
N ALA A 30 -9.71 -9.72 -0.29
CA ALA A 30 -9.31 -8.96 0.89
C ALA A 30 -8.54 -7.69 0.51
N ILE A 31 -7.55 -7.81 -0.38
CA ILE A 31 -6.79 -6.67 -0.91
C ILE A 31 -7.73 -5.67 -1.59
N ALA A 32 -8.63 -6.13 -2.46
CA ALA A 32 -9.55 -5.23 -3.17
C ALA A 32 -10.47 -4.47 -2.21
N ARG A 33 -10.94 -5.12 -1.14
CA ARG A 33 -11.75 -4.43 -0.11
C ARG A 33 -10.93 -3.44 0.69
N THR A 34 -9.75 -3.83 1.18
CA THR A 34 -8.87 -2.93 1.91
C THR A 34 -8.47 -1.72 1.06
N VAL A 35 -8.12 -1.90 -0.21
CA VAL A 35 -7.80 -0.76 -1.10
C VAL A 35 -9.01 0.18 -1.25
N ASN A 36 -10.21 -0.36 -1.41
CA ASN A 36 -11.42 0.43 -1.62
C ASN A 36 -11.81 1.27 -0.40
N ASP A 37 -11.52 0.80 0.80
CA ASP A 37 -11.92 1.49 2.04
C ASP A 37 -10.96 2.64 2.39
N TYR A 38 -9.75 2.65 1.83
CA TYR A 38 -8.69 3.63 2.13
C TYR A 38 -8.34 4.52 0.92
N ILE A 39 -9.35 4.88 0.10
CA ILE A 39 -9.15 5.76 -1.06
C ILE A 39 -9.25 7.25 -0.69
N ASN A 40 -8.32 8.05 -1.21
CA ASN A 40 -8.32 9.53 -1.12
C ASN A 40 -8.37 10.04 0.33
N LEU A 41 -7.54 9.49 1.22
CA LEU A 41 -7.49 9.89 2.63
C LEU A 41 -6.76 11.21 2.83
N GLY A 42 -5.88 11.58 1.90
CA GLY A 42 -5.06 12.76 1.99
C GLY A 42 -3.77 12.57 1.22
N LYS A 43 -3.01 13.65 1.07
CA LYS A 43 -1.86 13.62 0.16
C LYS A 43 -0.77 12.69 0.65
N ILE A 44 -0.46 12.71 1.95
CA ILE A 44 0.57 11.88 2.56
C ILE A 44 0.01 10.51 2.93
N GLU A 45 -1.22 10.51 3.43
CA GLU A 45 -1.99 9.31 3.77
C GLU A 45 -2.10 8.36 2.57
N ASP A 46 -2.35 8.86 1.36
CA ASP A 46 -2.41 8.03 0.16
C ASP A 46 -1.08 7.30 -0.14
N PHE A 47 0.08 7.91 0.18
CA PHE A 47 1.38 7.22 0.05
C PHE A 47 1.56 6.15 1.13
N ILE A 48 1.09 6.42 2.35
CA ILE A 48 1.12 5.46 3.45
C ILE A 48 0.26 4.24 3.10
N VAL A 49 -0.96 4.48 2.59
CA VAL A 49 -1.87 3.43 2.11
C VAL A 49 -1.22 2.59 1.03
N ASP A 50 -0.68 3.21 -0.02
CA ASP A 50 -0.01 2.50 -1.10
C ASP A 50 1.19 1.68 -0.63
N THR A 51 1.94 2.20 0.34
CA THR A 51 3.07 1.50 0.94
C THR A 51 2.59 0.26 1.68
N ALA A 52 1.55 0.40 2.52
CA ALA A 52 0.98 -0.71 3.28
C ALA A 52 0.41 -1.81 2.37
N ILE A 53 -0.35 -1.42 1.34
CA ILE A 53 -0.87 -2.37 0.34
C ILE A 53 0.30 -3.02 -0.43
N GLY A 54 1.31 -2.24 -0.82
CA GLY A 54 2.51 -2.75 -1.47
C GLY A 54 3.19 -3.85 -0.65
N GLU A 55 3.36 -3.65 0.65
CA GLU A 55 3.93 -4.64 1.56
C GLU A 55 3.08 -5.93 1.63
N ILE A 56 1.75 -5.80 1.68
CA ILE A 56 0.83 -6.96 1.61
C ILE A 56 1.02 -7.72 0.29
N LEU A 57 1.14 -7.00 -0.84
CA LEU A 57 1.32 -7.61 -2.16
C LEU A 57 2.66 -8.35 -2.29
N LEU A 58 3.74 -7.85 -1.66
CA LEU A 58 5.03 -8.53 -1.65
C LEU A 58 5.01 -9.90 -0.95
N SER A 59 3.99 -10.16 -0.12
CA SER A 59 3.79 -11.48 0.49
C SER A 59 3.13 -12.51 -0.44
N LYS A 60 2.73 -12.12 -1.67
CA LYS A 60 1.99 -12.96 -2.62
C LYS A 60 2.91 -13.62 -3.63
N ASN A 61 2.48 -14.79 -4.12
CA ASN A 61 3.20 -15.52 -5.15
C ASN A 61 3.17 -14.79 -6.50
N LYS A 62 2.02 -14.21 -6.85
CA LYS A 62 1.84 -13.37 -8.03
C LYS A 62 1.06 -12.12 -7.65
N VAL A 63 1.28 -11.05 -8.39
CA VAL A 63 0.64 -9.75 -8.16
C VAL A 63 -0.01 -9.26 -9.45
N PHE A 64 -1.27 -8.87 -9.36
CA PHE A 64 -2.00 -8.34 -10.51
C PHE A 64 -1.32 -7.06 -11.05
N ILE A 65 -1.12 -6.99 -12.36
CA ILE A 65 -0.40 -5.90 -13.04
C ILE A 65 -0.95 -4.51 -12.70
N GLY A 66 -2.27 -4.37 -12.53
CA GLY A 66 -2.89 -3.09 -12.20
C GLY A 66 -2.43 -2.54 -10.85
N TYR A 67 -2.19 -3.41 -9.85
CA TYR A 67 -1.62 -2.98 -8.57
C TYR A 67 -0.16 -2.57 -8.72
N VAL A 68 0.64 -3.37 -9.45
CA VAL A 68 2.05 -3.07 -9.71
C VAL A 68 2.20 -1.70 -10.36
N GLU A 69 1.49 -1.45 -11.45
CA GLU A 69 1.57 -0.18 -12.20
C GLU A 69 1.05 1.00 -11.38
N GLY A 70 -0.10 0.83 -10.72
CA GLY A 70 -0.75 1.90 -9.94
C GLY A 70 0.09 2.35 -8.75
N ILE A 71 0.52 1.41 -7.91
CA ILE A 71 1.32 1.67 -6.71
C ILE A 71 2.71 2.18 -7.09
N THR A 72 3.39 1.52 -8.04
CA THR A 72 4.73 1.97 -8.49
C THR A 72 4.69 3.40 -9.00
N LYS A 73 3.68 3.74 -9.81
CA LYS A 73 3.53 5.10 -10.35
C LYS A 73 3.37 6.12 -9.22
N ARG A 74 2.43 5.91 -8.28
CA ARG A 74 2.19 6.87 -7.20
C ARG A 74 3.41 6.98 -6.29
N LEU A 75 3.92 5.86 -5.76
CA LEU A 75 5.07 5.87 -4.83
C LEU A 75 6.34 6.48 -5.43
N SER A 76 6.57 6.36 -6.74
CA SER A 76 7.72 6.97 -7.40
C SER A 76 7.76 8.51 -7.32
N MET A 77 6.62 9.14 -7.06
CA MET A 77 6.46 10.58 -6.91
C MET A 77 6.76 11.08 -5.50
N PHE A 78 6.93 10.19 -4.50
CA PHE A 78 7.10 10.58 -3.11
C PHE A 78 8.33 11.46 -2.87
N LYS A 79 9.44 11.18 -3.56
CA LYS A 79 10.69 11.96 -3.47
C LYS A 79 10.54 13.44 -3.88
N GLU A 80 9.48 13.77 -4.62
CA GLU A 80 9.20 15.14 -5.09
C GLU A 80 8.26 15.89 -4.13
N LEU A 81 7.75 15.20 -3.11
CA LEU A 81 6.80 15.72 -2.14
C LEU A 81 7.52 16.28 -0.92
N ASP A 82 7.12 17.48 -0.51
CA ASP A 82 7.43 17.97 0.82
C ASP A 82 6.48 17.32 1.84
N ALA A 83 6.97 16.29 2.53
CA ALA A 83 6.25 15.59 3.59
C ALA A 83 6.46 16.20 4.99
N THR A 84 7.33 17.21 5.12
CA THR A 84 7.78 17.71 6.43
C THR A 84 6.72 18.49 7.19
N SER A 85 5.64 18.91 6.52
CA SER A 85 4.48 19.55 7.15
C SER A 85 3.56 18.57 7.87
N GLU A 86 3.68 17.27 7.59
CA GLU A 86 2.73 16.26 8.06
C GLU A 86 3.37 15.07 8.77
N LEU A 87 4.65 14.78 8.47
CA LEU A 87 5.43 13.73 9.10
C LEU A 87 6.60 14.32 9.87
N THR A 88 6.92 13.70 11.00
CA THR A 88 8.19 13.92 11.67
C THR A 88 9.36 13.45 10.80
N HIS A 89 10.57 13.85 11.16
CA HIS A 89 11.77 13.41 10.45
C HIS A 89 11.93 11.88 10.49
N GLU A 90 11.59 11.25 11.61
CA GLU A 90 11.70 9.79 11.79
C GLU A 90 10.66 9.05 10.94
N GLU A 91 9.40 9.49 10.95
CA GLU A 91 8.33 8.90 10.13
C GLU A 91 8.59 9.07 8.64
N ASN A 92 9.08 10.24 8.21
CA ASN A 92 9.43 10.47 6.81
C ASN A 92 10.59 9.56 6.36
N ALA A 93 11.61 9.39 7.21
CA ALA A 93 12.71 8.48 6.92
C ALA A 93 12.25 7.00 6.88
N ASP A 94 11.37 6.60 7.79
CA ASP A 94 10.77 5.26 7.79
C ASP A 94 9.94 5.02 6.53
N LEU A 95 9.02 5.94 6.19
CA LEU A 95 8.17 5.84 5.02
C LEU A 95 9.00 5.77 3.73
N THR A 96 10.05 6.60 3.61
CA THR A 96 10.98 6.56 2.48
C THR A 96 11.59 5.17 2.32
N ASN A 97 12.13 4.59 3.41
CA ASN A 97 12.74 3.27 3.39
C ASN A 97 11.74 2.17 3.01
N ARG A 98 10.49 2.26 3.47
CA ARG A 98 9.43 1.31 3.15
C ARG A 98 9.00 1.41 1.70
N ILE A 99 8.83 2.64 1.19
CA ILE A 99 8.54 2.90 -0.22
C ILE A 99 9.63 2.30 -1.12
N GLU A 100 10.90 2.51 -0.81
CA GLU A 100 12.01 1.96 -1.60
C GLU A 100 11.97 0.43 -1.64
N LYS A 101 11.69 -0.22 -0.50
CA LYS A 101 11.52 -1.68 -0.43
C LYS A 101 10.34 -2.17 -1.25
N VAL A 102 9.20 -1.47 -1.19
CA VAL A 102 8.01 -1.79 -1.98
C VAL A 102 8.32 -1.66 -3.48
N LEU A 103 8.92 -0.56 -3.92
CA LEU A 103 9.27 -0.33 -5.31
C LEU A 103 10.27 -1.38 -5.84
N ASP A 104 11.32 -1.68 -5.07
CA ASP A 104 12.30 -2.72 -5.42
C ASP A 104 11.64 -4.10 -5.48
N GLY A 105 10.79 -4.43 -4.50
CA GLY A 105 10.07 -5.70 -4.45
C GLY A 105 9.12 -5.87 -5.63
N LEU A 106 8.27 -4.87 -5.92
CA LEU A 106 7.29 -4.90 -7.00
C LEU A 106 7.96 -4.99 -8.38
N SER A 107 9.21 -4.54 -8.53
CA SER A 107 9.98 -4.72 -9.77
C SER A 107 10.38 -6.18 -10.05
N LYS A 108 10.26 -7.07 -9.06
CA LYS A 108 10.76 -8.46 -9.10
C LYS A 108 9.66 -9.52 -8.94
N VAL A 109 8.42 -9.12 -8.61
CA VAL A 109 7.31 -10.06 -8.42
C VAL A 109 6.93 -10.76 -9.72
N GLU A 110 6.37 -11.96 -9.62
CA GLU A 110 5.68 -12.57 -10.75
C GLU A 110 4.37 -11.82 -11.02
N ILE A 111 4.18 -11.38 -12.27
CA ILE A 111 3.02 -10.57 -12.66
C ILE A 111 1.86 -11.49 -13.07
N ASP A 112 0.67 -11.22 -12.53
CA ASP A 112 -0.58 -11.76 -13.04
C ASP A 112 -1.26 -10.74 -13.96
N TYR A 113 -1.56 -11.17 -15.19
CA TYR A 113 -2.24 -10.37 -16.21
C TYR A 113 -3.74 -10.65 -16.28
N ASN A 114 -4.21 -11.70 -15.61
CA ASN A 114 -5.61 -12.09 -15.68
C ASN A 114 -6.42 -11.29 -14.65
N PRO A 115 -7.33 -10.41 -15.09
CA PRO A 115 -8.18 -9.63 -14.20
C PRO A 115 -9.30 -10.47 -13.55
N TYR A 116 -9.39 -11.76 -13.90
CA TYR A 116 -10.40 -12.71 -13.43
C TYR A 116 -9.79 -13.95 -12.78
N SER A 117 -8.53 -13.92 -12.35
CA SER A 117 -7.91 -15.05 -11.64
C SER A 117 -8.66 -15.30 -10.33
N GLU A 118 -9.27 -16.49 -10.21
CA GLU A 118 -9.85 -17.05 -8.98
C GLU A 118 -8.84 -17.88 -8.20
#